data_AF-A0A8C3AWK2-F1
#
_entry.id   AF-A0A8C3AWK2-F1
#
_cell.length_a   1.000
_cell.length_b   1.000
_cell.length_c   1.000
_cell.angle_alpha   90.00
_cell.angle_beta   90.00
_cell.angle_gamma   90.00
#
_symmetry.space_group_name_H-M   'P 1'
#
loop_
_entity.id
_entity.type
_entity.pdbx_description
1 polymer ?
#
loop_
_entity_poly.entity_id
_entity_poly.type
_entity_poly.pdbx_seq_one_letter_code
_entity_poly.pdbx_strand_id
1 'polypeptide(L)'
;GLAGSANSHCSSSYRVSVEQCTQSVHTDFSHCIPKARPAAVSSSGFHSQRRRLNYSQPPSVDGLDTFNGDMTRRNEKEILQTLNDRFAGYIDKVRNLEMHNRNLEAEAAALRQSQAGRASVGEHYERELGDLRGLLQQLTGEKTRATLEHEHLEEDIQHLRVKMDDEARNREEVEAAARTMKKYVDECRLARMELDKKLCALEEEAVFLKKNHEEEVAELLEQIHGAQVSFDMRDALKTDVTGALREIRAQLDGHASKSSTHAEEWFNVRMERLSEAARSNQGAIRGSQEEIIDYRRQLQSRTIELETLRGTKDSLERQCMENEDRHHDDLNSLQETINQLDNELKTTKWEMASQLKEYQALLNVKMALDIEIAAYRLVRVYT
;
A
#
# COMPACT_ATOMS: atom_id res chain seq x y z
N GLY A 1 -20.62 -20.22 -13.54
CA GLY A 1 -20.84 -19.40 -12.33
C GLY A 1 -20.49 -20.24 -11.12
N LEU A 2 -19.95 -19.62 -10.06
CA LEU A 2 -19.34 -20.22 -8.84
C LEU A 2 -17.81 -20.34 -8.80
N ALA A 3 -17.07 -19.36 -9.36
CA ALA A 3 -15.65 -19.18 -9.03
C ALA A 3 -15.22 -17.71 -8.77
N GLY A 4 -16.09 -16.74 -9.08
CA GLY A 4 -15.74 -15.31 -8.97
C GLY A 4 -16.01 -14.64 -7.61
N SER A 5 -16.62 -15.33 -6.64
CA SER A 5 -17.09 -14.70 -5.40
C SER A 5 -16.17 -14.87 -4.18
N ALA A 6 -15.14 -15.73 -4.27
CA ALA A 6 -14.23 -16.00 -3.15
C ALA A 6 -13.03 -15.03 -3.11
N ASN A 7 -12.68 -14.40 -4.23
CA ASN A 7 -11.49 -13.55 -4.32
C ASN A 7 -11.71 -12.09 -3.88
N SER A 8 -12.96 -11.65 -3.77
CA SER A 8 -13.29 -10.30 -3.28
C SER A 8 -13.32 -10.20 -1.75
N HIS A 9 -13.61 -11.30 -1.05
CA HIS A 9 -13.62 -11.32 0.41
C HIS A 9 -12.23 -11.43 1.04
N CYS A 10 -11.25 -12.03 0.33
CA CYS A 10 -9.88 -12.14 0.84
C CYS A 10 -9.12 -10.80 0.77
N SER A 11 -9.30 -10.03 -0.31
CA SER A 11 -8.65 -8.72 -0.47
C SER A 11 -9.22 -7.64 0.47
N SER A 12 -10.49 -7.75 0.87
CA SER A 12 -11.09 -6.79 1.81
C SER A 12 -10.63 -7.03 3.25
N SER A 13 -10.37 -8.28 3.65
CA SER A 13 -9.92 -8.61 5.01
C SER A 13 -8.47 -8.18 5.27
N TYR A 14 -7.62 -8.13 4.23
CA TYR A 14 -6.25 -7.64 4.33
C TYR A 14 -6.16 -6.11 4.38
N ARG A 15 -7.02 -5.37 3.65
CA ARG A 15 -7.05 -3.88 3.74
C ARG A 15 -7.49 -3.38 5.11
N VAL A 16 -8.50 -4.01 5.72
CA VAL A 16 -8.99 -3.62 7.06
C VAL A 16 -7.96 -3.87 8.16
N SER A 17 -7.09 -4.87 8.00
CA SER A 17 -6.03 -5.18 8.97
C SER A 17 -4.83 -4.22 8.88
N VAL A 18 -4.57 -3.63 7.71
CA VAL A 18 -3.48 -2.65 7.51
C VAL A 18 -3.88 -1.25 8.00
N GLU A 19 -5.15 -0.87 7.86
CA GLU A 19 -5.67 0.41 8.39
C GLU A 19 -5.85 0.40 9.92
N GLN A 20 -6.11 -0.76 10.54
CA GLN A 20 -6.16 -0.87 12.00
C GLN A 20 -4.77 -0.85 12.66
N CYS A 21 -3.71 -1.19 11.91
CA CYS A 21 -2.34 -1.18 12.45
C CYS A 21 -1.68 0.21 12.34
N THR A 22 -2.13 1.08 11.43
CA THR A 22 -1.62 2.46 11.30
C THR A 22 -2.35 3.45 12.22
N GLN A 23 -3.57 3.14 12.68
CA GLN A 23 -4.30 3.97 13.66
C GLN A 23 -3.90 3.73 15.12
N SER A 24 -3.15 2.66 15.44
CA SER A 24 -2.72 2.37 16.82
C SER A 24 -1.38 3.00 17.22
N VAL A 25 -0.73 3.79 16.36
CA VAL A 25 0.61 4.35 16.63
C VAL A 25 0.60 5.88 16.83
N HIS A 26 -0.56 6.54 16.80
CA HIS A 26 -0.62 8.00 16.88
C HIS A 26 -1.27 8.62 18.12
N THR A 27 -1.52 7.83 19.17
CA THR A 27 -1.90 8.34 20.49
C THR A 27 -1.08 7.63 21.56
N ASP A 28 0.11 8.17 21.83
CA ASP A 28 0.75 8.21 23.15
C ASP A 28 2.17 8.78 23.03
N PHE A 29 2.26 10.06 22.67
CA PHE A 29 3.50 10.83 22.83
C PHE A 29 3.16 12.24 23.32
N SER A 30 2.57 12.30 24.51
CA SER A 30 2.49 13.53 25.30
C SER A 30 2.29 13.17 26.77
N HIS A 31 3.38 12.85 27.48
CA HIS A 31 3.69 13.37 28.82
C HIS A 31 4.99 12.74 29.34
N CYS A 32 5.63 13.47 30.27
CA CYS A 32 6.85 13.13 31.03
C CYS A 32 8.19 13.44 30.36
N ILE A 33 8.50 14.73 30.23
CA ILE A 33 9.88 15.22 30.37
C ILE A 33 10.08 15.64 31.84
N PRO A 34 10.89 14.93 32.65
CA PRO A 34 11.46 15.52 33.85
C PRO A 34 12.63 16.40 33.43
N LYS A 35 12.49 17.72 33.61
CA LYS A 35 13.60 18.67 33.61
C LYS A 35 14.68 18.17 34.59
N ALA A 36 15.85 17.83 34.07
CA ALA A 36 17.04 17.65 34.89
C ALA A 36 17.33 18.97 35.63
N ARG A 37 17.22 18.95 36.95
CA ARG A 37 17.76 20.00 37.83
C ARG A 37 19.29 19.92 37.75
N PRO A 38 20.02 21.01 37.53
CA PRO A 38 21.43 21.03 37.87
C PRO A 38 21.52 20.99 39.40
N ALA A 39 22.07 19.89 39.93
CA ALA A 39 22.46 19.82 41.33
C ALA A 39 23.58 20.84 41.54
N ALA A 40 23.26 21.90 42.29
CA ALA A 40 24.26 22.82 42.80
C ALA A 40 25.24 22.02 43.69
N VAL A 41 26.47 21.89 43.24
CA VAL A 41 27.59 21.50 44.10
C VAL A 41 27.80 22.67 45.06
N SER A 42 27.22 22.57 46.26
CA SER A 42 27.59 23.44 47.36
C SER A 42 29.02 23.13 47.77
N SER A 43 29.98 23.90 47.27
CA SER A 43 31.31 23.99 47.84
C SER A 43 31.19 24.73 49.18
N SER A 44 30.99 23.98 50.26
CA SER A 44 31.16 24.53 51.60
C SER A 44 32.65 24.80 51.82
N GLY A 45 33.05 26.05 51.59
CA GLY A 45 34.38 26.55 51.93
C GLY A 45 34.65 26.32 53.41
N PHE A 46 35.70 25.54 53.70
CA PHE A 46 36.28 25.45 55.03
C PHE A 46 36.83 26.83 55.42
N HIS A 47 36.03 27.61 56.15
CA HIS A 47 36.53 28.77 56.87
C HIS A 47 37.36 28.29 58.05
N SER A 48 38.69 28.39 57.91
CA SER A 48 39.64 28.19 58.99
C SER A 48 39.51 29.34 59.99
N GLN A 49 38.63 29.18 60.98
CA GLN A 49 38.56 30.10 62.13
C GLN A 49 39.68 29.77 63.11
N ARG A 50 40.76 30.54 62.97
CA ARG A 50 41.88 30.66 63.91
C ARG A 50 41.36 31.16 65.27
N ARG A 51 40.99 30.23 66.17
CA ARG A 51 40.68 30.58 67.57
C ARG A 51 41.98 30.96 68.30
N ARG A 52 42.08 32.23 68.67
CA ARG A 52 43.10 32.74 69.60
C ARG A 52 42.85 32.14 70.99
N LEU A 53 43.86 31.48 71.55
CA LEU A 53 43.92 31.14 72.97
C LEU A 53 44.37 32.40 73.72
N ASN A 54 43.46 33.05 74.45
CA ASN A 54 43.81 34.04 75.46
C ASN A 54 44.20 33.30 76.73
N TYR A 55 45.48 33.41 77.11
CA TYR A 55 46.00 32.91 78.38
C TYR A 55 45.76 33.97 79.45
N SER A 56 44.80 33.74 80.34
CA SER A 56 44.54 34.58 81.51
C SER A 56 45.34 34.06 82.70
N GLN A 57 46.39 34.78 83.11
CA GLN A 57 47.08 34.57 84.38
C GLN A 57 46.37 35.37 85.49
N PRO A 58 46.10 34.78 86.68
CA PRO A 58 45.61 35.50 87.84
C PRO A 58 46.76 36.11 88.67
N PRO A 59 46.48 37.13 89.49
CA PRO A 59 47.47 37.91 90.24
C PRO A 59 47.94 37.14 91.47
N SER A 60 49.11 37.48 92.01
CA SER A 60 49.59 36.93 93.28
C SER A 60 50.22 38.02 94.14
N VAL A 61 49.88 37.89 95.42
CA VAL A 61 49.75 38.91 96.45
C VAL A 61 51.06 39.25 97.16
N ASP A 62 51.06 40.45 97.72
CA ASP A 62 52.01 41.05 98.66
C ASP A 62 51.95 40.38 100.05
N GLY A 63 53.03 40.47 100.83
CA GLY A 63 52.96 40.44 102.30
C GLY A 63 53.59 39.27 103.10
N LEU A 64 54.76 39.56 103.66
CA LEU A 64 55.19 39.40 105.07
C LEU A 64 55.71 38.05 105.65
N ASP A 65 57.02 38.09 105.94
CA ASP A 65 57.80 37.61 107.09
C ASP A 65 57.27 36.60 108.14
N THR A 66 58.23 35.73 108.56
CA THR A 66 58.49 35.18 109.92
C THR A 66 57.92 33.79 110.33
N PHE A 67 58.82 32.79 110.25
CA PHE A 67 59.18 31.77 111.28
C PHE A 67 58.21 30.63 111.70
N ASN A 68 58.80 29.43 111.92
CA ASN A 68 58.33 28.20 112.60
C ASN A 68 57.64 27.04 111.82
N GLY A 69 58.46 26.21 111.17
CA GLY A 69 58.75 24.83 111.63
C GLY A 69 57.74 23.67 111.49
N ASP A 70 56.42 23.89 111.47
CA ASP A 70 55.43 22.76 111.56
C ASP A 70 54.26 22.85 110.55
N MET A 71 54.33 23.81 109.60
CA MET A 71 53.33 24.03 108.54
C MET A 71 53.67 23.38 107.19
N THR A 72 54.89 22.88 107.01
CA THR A 72 55.41 22.41 105.71
C THR A 72 54.70 21.15 105.20
N ARG A 73 54.34 20.22 106.09
CA ARG A 73 53.62 18.97 105.72
C ARG A 73 52.15 19.17 105.38
N ARG A 74 51.51 20.21 105.94
CA ARG A 74 50.09 20.51 105.70
C ARG A 74 49.90 21.26 104.38
N ASN A 75 50.77 22.24 104.10
CA ASN A 75 50.81 22.96 102.82
C ASN A 75 51.14 22.04 101.63
N GLU A 76 52.10 21.12 101.78
CA GLU A 76 52.47 20.19 100.70
C GLU A 76 51.32 19.23 100.36
N LYS A 77 50.59 18.75 101.37
CA LYS A 77 49.41 17.91 101.17
C LYS A 77 48.27 18.64 100.45
N GLU A 78 48.05 19.92 100.76
CA GLU A 78 47.01 20.75 100.15
C GLU A 78 47.35 21.12 98.70
N ILE A 79 48.63 21.37 98.40
CA ILE A 79 49.14 21.55 97.03
C ILE A 79 48.98 20.27 96.22
N LEU A 80 49.32 19.11 96.79
CA LEU A 80 49.13 17.81 96.14
C LEU A 80 47.65 17.47 95.93
N GLN A 81 46.78 17.83 96.86
CA GLN A 81 45.33 17.69 96.73
C GLN A 81 44.80 18.51 95.55
N THR A 82 45.17 19.79 95.48
CA THR A 82 44.75 20.71 94.40
C THR A 82 45.26 20.26 93.03
N LEU A 83 46.48 19.71 92.97
CA LEU A 83 47.06 19.15 91.76
C LEU A 83 46.33 17.87 91.33
N ASN A 84 45.99 17.01 92.28
CA ASN A 84 45.24 15.78 92.04
C ASN A 84 43.81 16.09 91.57
N ASP A 85 43.14 17.09 92.14
CA ASP A 85 41.82 17.55 91.69
C ASP A 85 41.86 18.10 90.26
N ARG A 86 42.94 18.82 89.90
CA ARG A 86 43.19 19.21 88.49
C ARG A 86 43.43 18.00 87.58
N PHE A 87 44.19 17.00 88.02
CA PHE A 87 44.41 15.78 87.25
C PHE A 87 43.12 14.97 87.08
N ALA A 88 42.29 14.84 88.11
CA ALA A 88 40.97 14.24 88.01
C ALA A 88 40.12 14.98 86.97
N GLY A 89 40.11 16.32 87.00
CA GLY A 89 39.44 17.14 85.98
C GLY A 89 39.98 16.93 84.56
N TYR A 90 41.29 16.75 84.39
CA TYR A 90 41.88 16.40 83.09
C TYR A 90 41.52 14.98 82.65
N ILE A 91 41.50 14.01 83.56
CA ILE A 91 41.08 12.62 83.28
C ILE A 91 39.62 12.59 82.83
N ASP A 92 38.74 13.31 83.51
CA ASP A 92 37.33 13.42 83.13
C ASP A 92 37.17 14.17 81.80
N LYS A 93 38.01 15.18 81.54
CA LYS A 93 38.01 15.86 80.24
C LYS A 93 38.47 14.93 79.12
N VAL A 94 39.51 14.12 79.33
CA VAL A 94 39.99 13.13 78.37
C VAL A 94 38.93 12.07 78.14
N ARG A 95 38.29 11.52 79.19
CA ARG A 95 37.17 10.58 79.05
C ARG A 95 36.00 11.16 78.26
N ASN A 96 35.64 12.41 78.54
CA ASN A 96 34.58 13.11 77.79
C ASN A 96 34.95 13.33 76.33
N LEU A 97 36.21 13.67 76.04
CA LEU A 97 36.71 13.82 74.67
C LEU A 97 36.81 12.49 73.95
N GLU A 98 37.26 11.42 74.61
CA GLU A 98 37.27 10.07 74.06
C GLU A 98 35.86 9.58 73.76
N MET A 99 34.91 9.79 74.67
CA MET A 99 33.51 9.46 74.44
C MET A 99 32.95 10.26 73.26
N HIS A 100 33.26 11.56 73.17
CA HIS A 100 32.82 12.39 72.05
C HIS A 100 33.46 11.96 70.72
N ASN A 101 34.75 11.61 70.71
CA ASN A 101 35.43 11.07 69.54
C ASN A 101 34.82 9.73 69.12
N ARG A 102 34.55 8.81 70.06
CA ARG A 102 33.87 7.54 69.75
C ARG A 102 32.49 7.77 69.13
N ASN A 103 31.74 8.75 69.63
CA ASN A 103 30.43 9.11 69.05
C ASN A 103 30.57 9.69 67.64
N LEU A 104 31.54 10.59 67.40
CA LEU A 104 31.81 11.15 66.08
C LEU A 104 32.31 10.10 65.09
N GLU A 105 33.13 9.14 65.54
CA GLU A 105 33.57 8.00 64.73
C GLU A 105 32.40 7.10 64.34
N ALA A 106 31.48 6.82 65.27
CA ALA A 106 30.27 6.06 65.01
C ALA A 106 29.33 6.77 64.02
N GLU A 107 29.14 8.09 64.18
CA GLU A 107 28.34 8.91 63.26
C GLU A 107 28.97 8.95 61.85
N ALA A 108 30.29 9.11 61.76
CA ALA A 108 31.02 9.10 60.51
C ALA A 108 30.97 7.71 59.83
N ALA A 109 30.96 6.62 60.59
CA ALA A 109 30.77 5.27 60.05
C ALA A 109 29.35 5.06 59.51
N ALA A 110 28.33 5.49 60.25
CA ALA A 110 26.93 5.40 59.84
C ALA A 110 26.64 6.21 58.55
N LEU A 111 27.21 7.43 58.45
CA LEU A 111 27.09 8.25 57.24
C LEU A 111 27.75 7.59 56.02
N ARG A 112 28.94 6.99 56.20
CA ARG A 112 29.60 6.22 55.12
C ARG A 112 28.76 5.03 54.66
N GLN A 113 28.15 4.30 55.58
CA GLN A 113 27.28 3.18 55.24
C GLN A 113 26.02 3.64 54.48
N SER A 114 25.40 4.75 54.91
CA SER A 114 24.25 5.34 54.20
C SER A 114 24.62 5.81 52.78
N GLN A 115 25.79 6.44 52.61
CA GLN A 115 26.29 6.84 51.29
C GLN A 115 26.58 5.64 50.39
N ALA A 116 27.19 4.57 50.92
CA ALA A 116 27.44 3.35 50.17
C ALA A 116 26.13 2.69 49.70
N GLY A 117 25.09 2.66 50.54
CA GLY A 117 23.76 2.18 50.15
C GLY A 117 23.12 3.01 49.04
N ARG A 118 23.24 4.35 49.09
CA ARG A 118 22.74 5.24 48.02
C ARG A 118 23.49 5.06 46.70
N ALA A 119 24.81 4.89 46.75
CA ALA A 119 25.63 4.64 45.57
C ALA A 119 25.28 3.30 44.91
N SER A 120 25.14 2.23 45.70
CA SER A 120 24.73 0.91 45.20
C SER A 120 23.36 0.96 44.51
N VAL A 121 22.38 1.66 45.09
CA VAL A 121 21.06 1.85 44.45
C VAL A 121 21.20 2.63 43.13
N GLY A 122 22.04 3.66 43.09
CA GLY A 122 22.37 4.38 41.85
C GLY A 122 22.95 3.48 40.77
N GLU A 123 23.92 2.63 41.10
CA GLU A 123 24.54 1.67 40.18
C GLU A 123 23.54 0.64 39.63
N HIS A 124 22.57 0.21 40.45
CA HIS A 124 21.49 -0.66 39.97
C HIS A 124 20.63 0.03 38.93
N TYR A 125 20.18 1.27 39.18
CA TYR A 125 19.40 2.03 38.20
C TYR A 125 20.19 2.36 36.94
N GLU A 126 21.47 2.69 37.06
CA GLU A 126 22.33 2.95 35.89
C GLU A 126 22.48 1.72 35.00
N ARG A 127 22.58 0.52 35.59
CA ARG A 127 22.62 -0.75 34.86
C ARG A 127 21.31 -1.00 34.11
N GLU A 128 20.17 -0.91 34.79
CA GLU A 128 18.84 -1.08 34.17
C GLU A 128 18.61 -0.07 33.03
N LEU A 129 19.02 1.19 33.23
CA LEU A 129 18.97 2.21 32.17
C LEU A 129 19.89 1.88 30.99
N GLY A 130 21.05 1.28 31.25
CA GLY A 130 21.96 0.78 30.22
C GLY A 130 21.32 -0.34 29.40
N ASP A 131 20.73 -1.33 30.08
CA ASP A 131 20.07 -2.47 29.45
C ASP A 131 18.86 -2.04 28.62
N LEU A 132 18.03 -1.12 29.15
CA LEU A 132 16.90 -0.54 28.41
C LEU A 132 17.34 0.24 27.16
N ARG A 133 18.44 1.00 27.25
CA ARG A 133 19.01 1.70 26.07
C ARG A 133 19.54 0.71 25.03
N GLY A 134 20.19 -0.36 25.47
CA GLY A 134 20.65 -1.44 24.60
C GLY A 134 19.50 -2.12 23.87
N LEU A 135 18.43 -2.45 24.60
CA LEU A 135 17.22 -3.04 24.01
C LEU A 135 16.56 -2.07 23.02
N LEU A 136 16.47 -0.78 23.33
CA LEU A 136 15.92 0.22 22.43
C LEU A 136 16.74 0.32 21.13
N GLN A 137 18.06 0.28 21.21
CA GLN A 137 18.93 0.26 20.02
C GLN A 137 18.73 -1.01 19.19
N GLN A 138 18.62 -2.17 19.82
CA GLN A 138 18.34 -3.44 19.13
C GLN A 138 16.99 -3.40 18.42
N LEU A 139 15.92 -3.02 19.12
CA LEU A 139 14.57 -2.90 18.55
C LEU A 139 14.51 -1.87 17.42
N THR A 140 15.26 -0.77 17.54
CA THR A 140 15.35 0.22 16.45
C THR A 140 16.04 -0.37 15.23
N GLY A 141 17.12 -1.12 15.42
CA GLY A 141 17.81 -1.84 14.34
C GLY A 141 16.92 -2.88 13.66
N GLU A 142 16.24 -3.71 14.45
CA GLU A 142 15.27 -4.70 13.94
C GLU A 142 14.12 -4.04 13.17
N LYS A 143 13.58 -2.93 13.70
CA LYS A 143 12.56 -2.14 13.00
C LYS A 143 13.07 -1.64 11.66
N THR A 144 14.26 -1.04 11.60
CA THR A 144 14.84 -0.55 10.33
C THR A 144 15.11 -1.67 9.34
N ARG A 145 15.50 -2.85 9.83
CA ARG A 145 15.69 -4.03 8.98
C ARG A 145 14.36 -4.52 8.41
N ALA A 146 13.33 -4.63 9.24
CA ALA A 146 12.01 -5.06 8.81
C ALA A 146 11.38 -4.07 7.81
N THR A 147 11.59 -2.76 7.98
CA THR A 147 11.11 -1.76 7.01
C THR A 147 11.80 -1.90 5.66
N LEU A 148 13.12 -2.11 5.63
CA LEU A 148 13.84 -2.33 4.37
C LEU A 148 13.43 -3.64 3.68
N GLU A 149 13.23 -4.72 4.45
CA GLU A 149 12.71 -5.98 3.92
C GLU A 149 11.30 -5.82 3.36
N HIS A 150 10.45 -5.01 4.02
CA HIS A 150 9.11 -4.69 3.53
C HIS A 150 9.15 -3.89 2.22
N GLU A 151 9.93 -2.81 2.16
CA GLU A 151 10.11 -2.00 0.95
C GLU A 151 10.62 -2.84 -0.23
N HIS A 152 11.60 -3.71 0.03
CA HIS A 152 12.12 -4.62 -1.00
C HIS A 152 11.06 -5.60 -1.51
N LEU A 153 10.24 -6.18 -0.62
CA LEU A 153 9.15 -7.07 -1.01
C LEU A 153 8.05 -6.32 -1.78
N GLU A 154 7.79 -5.06 -1.44
CA GLU A 154 6.84 -4.22 -2.19
C GLU A 154 7.33 -3.94 -3.62
N GLU A 155 8.61 -3.63 -3.79
CA GLU A 155 9.25 -3.48 -5.11
C GLU A 155 9.14 -4.77 -5.92
N ASP A 156 9.44 -5.92 -5.33
CA ASP A 156 9.32 -7.23 -5.99
C ASP A 156 7.88 -7.54 -6.39
N ILE A 157 6.90 -7.26 -5.52
CA ILE A 157 5.49 -7.41 -5.83
C ILE A 157 5.11 -6.52 -7.02
N GLN A 158 5.57 -5.27 -7.04
CA GLN A 158 5.27 -4.35 -8.13
C GLN A 158 5.92 -4.80 -9.44
N HIS A 159 7.16 -5.28 -9.41
CA HIS A 159 7.82 -5.88 -10.57
C HIS A 159 7.08 -7.12 -11.09
N LEU A 160 6.60 -7.99 -10.20
CA LEU A 160 5.82 -9.16 -10.58
C LEU A 160 4.45 -8.78 -11.17
N ARG A 161 3.78 -7.76 -10.65
CA ARG A 161 2.53 -7.24 -11.22
C ARG A 161 2.72 -6.74 -12.65
N VAL A 162 3.74 -5.92 -12.89
CA VAL A 162 4.04 -5.43 -14.25
C VAL A 162 4.32 -6.59 -15.20
N LYS A 163 5.13 -7.57 -14.79
CA LYS A 163 5.41 -8.77 -15.59
C LYS A 163 4.14 -9.58 -15.89
N MET A 164 3.25 -9.74 -14.91
CA MET A 164 1.97 -10.43 -15.10
C MET A 164 1.07 -9.71 -16.10
N ASP A 165 1.02 -8.38 -16.04
CA ASP A 165 0.23 -7.57 -16.98
C ASP A 165 0.81 -7.62 -18.40
N ASP A 166 2.14 -7.62 -18.55
CA ASP A 166 2.81 -7.77 -19.84
C ASP A 166 2.58 -9.17 -20.44
N GLU A 167 2.68 -10.24 -19.63
CA GLU A 167 2.36 -11.61 -20.07
C GLU A 167 0.89 -11.78 -20.45
N ALA A 168 -0.03 -11.12 -19.73
CA ALA A 168 -1.45 -11.11 -20.08
C ALA A 168 -1.70 -10.44 -21.44
N ARG A 169 -1.05 -9.30 -21.71
CA ARG A 169 -1.11 -8.62 -23.02
C ARG A 169 -0.53 -9.49 -24.14
N ASN A 170 0.66 -10.08 -23.93
CA ASN A 170 1.28 -10.99 -24.90
C ASN A 170 0.39 -12.20 -25.20
N ARG A 171 -0.26 -12.78 -24.17
CA ARG A 171 -1.20 -13.89 -24.33
C ARG A 171 -2.39 -13.48 -25.18
N GLU A 172 -2.98 -12.31 -24.93
CA GLU A 172 -4.12 -11.81 -25.72
C GLU A 172 -3.75 -11.59 -27.19
N GLU A 173 -2.56 -11.05 -27.48
CA GLU A 173 -2.04 -10.88 -28.83
C GLU A 173 -1.88 -12.22 -29.56
N VAL A 174 -1.29 -13.23 -28.89
CA VAL A 174 -1.12 -14.58 -29.44
C VAL A 174 -2.49 -15.25 -29.66
N GLU A 175 -3.43 -15.11 -28.73
CA GLU A 175 -4.79 -15.64 -28.88
C GLU A 175 -5.56 -14.95 -30.02
N ALA A 176 -5.36 -13.64 -30.22
CA ALA A 176 -5.90 -12.92 -31.37
C ALA A 176 -5.31 -13.44 -32.69
N ALA A 177 -3.98 -13.61 -32.77
CA ALA A 177 -3.32 -14.17 -33.94
C ALA A 177 -3.80 -15.60 -34.25
N ALA A 178 -3.96 -16.45 -33.22
CA ALA A 178 -4.47 -17.81 -33.36
C ALA A 178 -5.92 -17.83 -33.87
N ARG A 179 -6.79 -16.93 -33.39
CA ARG A 179 -8.16 -16.78 -33.90
C ARG A 179 -8.18 -16.38 -35.38
N THR A 180 -7.32 -15.47 -35.78
CA THR A 180 -7.17 -15.04 -37.17
C THR A 180 -6.66 -16.19 -38.06
N MET A 181 -5.63 -16.92 -37.62
CA MET A 181 -5.11 -18.09 -38.33
C MET A 181 -6.17 -19.18 -38.49
N LYS A 182 -6.99 -19.42 -37.46
CA LYS A 182 -8.11 -20.36 -37.54
C LYS A 182 -9.12 -19.97 -38.62
N LYS A 183 -9.49 -18.67 -38.70
CA LYS A 183 -10.38 -18.17 -39.76
C LYS A 183 -9.77 -18.40 -41.14
N TYR A 184 -8.48 -18.10 -41.34
CA TYR A 184 -7.79 -18.38 -42.59
C TYR A 184 -7.80 -19.87 -42.96
N VAL A 185 -7.59 -20.76 -41.99
CA VAL A 185 -7.68 -22.22 -42.21
C VAL A 185 -9.10 -22.63 -42.64
N ASP A 186 -10.13 -22.09 -42.01
CA ASP A 186 -11.53 -22.36 -42.35
C ASP A 186 -11.87 -21.84 -43.77
N GLU A 187 -11.40 -20.64 -44.13
CA GLU A 187 -11.53 -20.07 -45.48
C GLU A 187 -10.81 -20.93 -46.54
N CYS A 188 -9.56 -21.33 -46.28
CA CYS A 188 -8.82 -22.24 -47.16
C CYS A 188 -9.53 -23.59 -47.31
N ARG A 189 -10.14 -24.10 -46.23
CA ARG A 189 -10.92 -25.34 -46.28
C ARG A 189 -12.17 -25.20 -47.15
N LEU A 190 -12.89 -24.10 -47.04
CA LEU A 190 -14.05 -23.81 -47.90
C LEU A 190 -13.64 -23.71 -49.37
N ALA A 191 -12.58 -22.95 -49.67
CA ALA A 191 -12.04 -22.82 -51.02
C ALA A 191 -11.63 -24.19 -51.60
N ARG A 192 -11.00 -25.05 -50.80
CA ARG A 192 -10.68 -26.42 -51.21
C ARG A 192 -11.93 -27.22 -51.55
N MET A 193 -12.96 -27.19 -50.68
CA MET A 193 -14.22 -27.88 -50.92
C MET A 193 -14.94 -27.40 -52.19
N GLU A 194 -14.86 -26.10 -52.51
CA GLU A 194 -15.40 -25.57 -53.76
C GLU A 194 -14.63 -26.06 -54.99
N LEU A 195 -13.29 -26.13 -54.90
CA LEU A 195 -12.44 -26.70 -55.95
C LEU A 195 -12.71 -28.19 -56.14
N ASP A 196 -12.85 -28.95 -55.05
CA ASP A 196 -13.18 -30.39 -55.09
C ASP A 196 -14.52 -30.63 -55.81
N LYS A 197 -15.54 -29.79 -55.54
CA LYS A 197 -16.83 -29.85 -56.24
C LYS A 197 -16.70 -29.55 -57.73
N LYS A 198 -15.93 -28.54 -58.11
CA LYS A 198 -15.66 -28.20 -59.51
C LYS A 198 -14.92 -29.33 -60.22
N LEU A 199 -13.97 -29.96 -59.54
CA LEU A 199 -13.24 -31.13 -60.04
C LEU A 199 -14.20 -32.29 -60.31
N CYS A 200 -15.05 -32.64 -59.34
CA CYS A 200 -16.06 -33.70 -59.53
C CYS A 200 -17.00 -33.39 -60.71
N ALA A 201 -17.47 -32.16 -60.83
CA ALA A 201 -18.35 -31.74 -61.93
C ALA A 201 -17.67 -31.86 -63.30
N LEU A 202 -16.38 -31.47 -63.40
CA LEU A 202 -15.60 -31.62 -64.63
C LEU A 202 -15.30 -33.09 -64.97
N GLU A 203 -15.09 -33.93 -63.95
CA GLU A 203 -14.93 -35.38 -64.15
C GLU A 203 -16.24 -36.01 -64.68
N GLU A 204 -17.39 -35.65 -64.11
CA GLU A 204 -18.71 -36.08 -64.58
C GLU A 204 -18.97 -35.61 -66.02
N GLU A 205 -18.65 -34.35 -66.35
CA GLU A 205 -18.77 -33.80 -67.70
C GLU A 205 -17.86 -34.53 -68.70
N ALA A 206 -16.61 -34.82 -68.31
CA ALA A 206 -15.68 -35.56 -69.15
C ALA A 206 -16.15 -36.99 -69.43
N VAL A 207 -16.72 -37.68 -68.42
CA VAL A 207 -17.32 -39.01 -68.59
C VAL A 207 -18.56 -38.93 -69.49
N PHE A 208 -19.42 -37.93 -69.29
CA PHE A 208 -20.61 -37.72 -70.11
C PHE A 208 -20.25 -37.48 -71.59
N LEU A 209 -19.29 -36.58 -71.86
CA LEU A 209 -18.84 -36.28 -73.22
C LEU A 209 -18.24 -37.51 -73.91
N LYS A 210 -17.46 -38.33 -73.20
CA LYS A 210 -16.92 -39.59 -73.75
C LYS A 210 -18.04 -40.55 -74.13
N LYS A 211 -19.01 -40.76 -73.23
CA LYS A 211 -20.14 -41.65 -73.48
C LYS A 211 -20.98 -41.16 -74.66
N ASN A 212 -21.30 -39.87 -74.71
CA ASN A 212 -22.05 -39.28 -75.81
C ASN A 212 -21.31 -39.42 -77.15
N HIS A 213 -20.00 -39.21 -77.17
CA HIS A 213 -19.19 -39.45 -78.36
C HIS A 213 -19.20 -40.93 -78.80
N GLU A 214 -19.09 -41.87 -77.86
CA GLU A 214 -19.18 -43.31 -78.14
C GLU A 214 -20.55 -43.69 -78.74
N GLU A 215 -21.64 -43.12 -78.21
CA GLU A 215 -23.01 -43.30 -78.71
C GLU A 215 -23.19 -42.70 -80.11
N GLU A 216 -22.76 -41.45 -80.34
CA GLU A 216 -22.82 -40.80 -81.67
C GLU A 216 -22.02 -41.58 -82.73
N VAL A 217 -20.83 -42.08 -82.38
CA VAL A 217 -20.04 -42.92 -83.28
C VAL A 217 -20.77 -44.22 -83.59
N ALA A 218 -21.40 -44.86 -82.61
CA ALA A 218 -22.19 -46.08 -82.81
C ALA A 218 -23.40 -45.83 -83.73
N GLU A 219 -24.15 -44.75 -83.51
CA GLU A 219 -25.29 -44.35 -84.35
C GLU A 219 -24.88 -44.05 -85.78
N LEU A 220 -23.78 -43.31 -85.99
CA LEU A 220 -23.28 -43.02 -87.33
C LEU A 220 -22.84 -44.29 -88.05
N LEU A 221 -22.19 -45.23 -87.34
CA LEU A 221 -21.87 -46.54 -87.89
C LEU A 221 -23.15 -47.31 -88.27
N GLU A 222 -24.17 -47.31 -87.42
CA GLU A 222 -25.46 -47.95 -87.72
C GLU A 222 -26.16 -47.30 -88.92
N GLN A 223 -26.16 -45.98 -89.04
CA GLN A 223 -26.72 -45.26 -90.19
C GLN A 223 -25.97 -45.59 -91.49
N ILE A 224 -24.65 -45.74 -91.46
CA ILE A 224 -23.87 -46.17 -92.63
C ILE A 224 -24.24 -47.60 -93.04
N HIS A 225 -24.46 -48.50 -92.08
CA HIS A 225 -24.92 -49.87 -92.35
C HIS A 225 -26.39 -49.91 -92.83
N GLY A 226 -27.27 -49.09 -92.26
CA GLY A 226 -28.67 -48.98 -92.65
C GLY A 226 -28.86 -48.36 -94.03
N ALA A 227 -28.05 -47.35 -94.37
CA ALA A 227 -28.03 -46.74 -95.71
C ALA A 227 -27.55 -47.70 -96.80
N GLN A 228 -26.84 -48.79 -96.45
CA GLN A 228 -26.50 -49.87 -97.37
C GLN A 228 -27.66 -50.85 -97.64
N VAL A 229 -28.81 -50.78 -96.94
CA VAL A 229 -29.85 -51.84 -96.99
C VAL A 229 -31.29 -51.35 -97.21
N SER A 230 -31.57 -50.05 -97.39
CA SER A 230 -32.95 -49.60 -97.64
C SER A 230 -33.13 -48.81 -98.95
N PHE A 231 -33.23 -49.53 -100.06
CA PHE A 231 -34.07 -49.13 -101.19
C PHE A 231 -34.94 -50.32 -101.58
N ASP A 232 -36.12 -50.42 -100.97
CA ASP A 232 -37.18 -51.29 -101.48
C ASP A 232 -38.48 -50.48 -101.51
N MET A 233 -38.72 -49.93 -102.69
CA MET A 233 -39.95 -49.31 -103.12
C MET A 233 -41.03 -50.40 -103.18
N ARG A 234 -42.00 -50.38 -102.26
CA ARG A 234 -43.12 -51.34 -102.29
C ARG A 234 -44.44 -50.64 -102.59
N ASP A 235 -45.06 -51.20 -103.64
CA ASP A 235 -46.26 -50.78 -104.33
C ASP A 235 -47.46 -50.44 -103.44
N ALA A 236 -48.11 -49.35 -103.82
CA ALA A 236 -49.35 -48.85 -103.28
C ALA A 236 -50.50 -49.84 -103.54
N LEU A 237 -50.85 -50.62 -102.52
CA LEU A 237 -52.11 -51.36 -102.48
C LEU A 237 -53.24 -50.35 -102.24
N LYS A 238 -54.29 -50.42 -103.08
CA LYS A 238 -55.53 -49.63 -102.93
C LYS A 238 -56.27 -50.02 -101.65
N THR A 239 -55.80 -49.55 -100.51
CA THR A 239 -56.61 -49.34 -99.31
C THR A 239 -57.53 -48.16 -99.57
N ASP A 240 -58.73 -48.14 -98.96
CA ASP A 240 -59.68 -47.03 -99.04
C ASP A 240 -58.98 -45.72 -98.65
N VAL A 241 -58.48 -45.02 -99.69
CA VAL A 241 -57.64 -43.83 -99.56
C VAL A 241 -58.43 -42.75 -98.82
N THR A 242 -59.75 -42.75 -98.94
CA THR A 242 -60.60 -41.72 -98.34
C THR A 242 -60.83 -41.99 -96.85
N GLY A 243 -61.02 -43.25 -96.45
CA GLY A 243 -61.03 -43.68 -95.05
C GLY A 243 -59.69 -43.44 -94.36
N ALA A 244 -58.59 -43.89 -94.98
CA ALA A 244 -57.24 -43.69 -94.46
C ALA A 244 -56.86 -42.20 -94.37
N LEU A 245 -57.20 -41.38 -95.37
CA LEU A 245 -56.98 -39.92 -95.30
C LEU A 245 -57.80 -39.27 -94.19
N ARG A 246 -59.03 -39.73 -93.92
CA ARG A 246 -59.88 -39.20 -92.84
C ARG A 246 -59.35 -39.59 -91.47
N GLU A 247 -58.83 -40.81 -91.32
CA GLU A 247 -58.18 -41.29 -90.10
C GLU A 247 -56.83 -40.62 -89.86
N ILE A 248 -56.00 -40.47 -90.89
CA ILE A 248 -54.75 -39.69 -90.83
C ILE A 248 -55.06 -38.24 -90.43
N ARG A 249 -56.11 -37.64 -90.98
CA ARG A 249 -56.54 -36.27 -90.61
C ARG A 249 -56.99 -36.20 -89.15
N ALA A 250 -57.81 -37.15 -88.69
CA ALA A 250 -58.22 -37.24 -87.29
C ALA A 250 -57.05 -37.47 -86.32
N GLN A 251 -56.05 -38.27 -86.72
CA GLN A 251 -54.82 -38.47 -85.96
C GLN A 251 -53.96 -37.19 -85.94
N LEU A 252 -53.80 -36.50 -87.06
CA LEU A 252 -53.07 -35.24 -87.13
C LEU A 252 -53.75 -34.14 -86.30
N ASP A 253 -55.07 -34.00 -86.40
CA ASP A 253 -55.84 -33.05 -85.60
C ASP A 253 -55.75 -33.41 -84.10
N GLY A 254 -55.81 -34.71 -83.76
CA GLY A 254 -55.62 -35.21 -82.40
C GLY A 254 -54.19 -34.98 -81.87
N HIS A 255 -53.17 -35.18 -82.70
CA HIS A 255 -51.76 -34.91 -82.36
C HIS A 255 -51.50 -33.42 -82.20
N ALA A 256 -52.05 -32.57 -83.07
CA ALA A 256 -51.95 -31.12 -82.96
C ALA A 256 -52.64 -30.60 -81.69
N SER A 257 -53.83 -31.11 -81.37
CA SER A 257 -54.55 -30.78 -80.14
C SER A 257 -53.80 -31.22 -78.87
N LYS A 258 -53.29 -32.47 -78.84
CA LYS A 258 -52.46 -32.97 -77.74
C LYS A 258 -51.14 -32.22 -77.60
N SER A 259 -50.49 -31.88 -78.71
CA SER A 259 -49.25 -31.11 -78.70
C SER A 259 -49.49 -29.69 -78.19
N SER A 260 -50.62 -29.07 -78.54
CA SER A 260 -51.00 -27.73 -78.06
C SER A 260 -51.26 -27.73 -76.56
N THR A 261 -52.10 -28.66 -76.08
CA THR A 261 -52.41 -28.79 -74.64
C THR A 261 -51.17 -29.14 -73.81
N HIS A 262 -50.32 -30.04 -74.30
CA HIS A 262 -49.06 -30.35 -73.64
C HIS A 262 -48.10 -29.16 -73.58
N ALA A 263 -48.03 -28.34 -74.64
CA ALA A 263 -47.24 -27.11 -74.63
C ALA A 263 -47.79 -26.09 -73.63
N GLU A 264 -49.12 -25.92 -73.55
CA GLU A 264 -49.78 -25.03 -72.58
C GLU A 264 -49.51 -25.48 -71.13
N GLU A 265 -49.68 -26.77 -70.83
CA GLU A 265 -49.37 -27.35 -69.52
C GLU A 265 -47.90 -27.17 -69.16
N TRP A 266 -46.99 -27.44 -70.10
CA TRP A 266 -45.55 -27.23 -69.90
C TRP A 266 -45.22 -25.76 -69.62
N PHE A 267 -45.81 -24.83 -70.37
CA PHE A 267 -45.66 -23.39 -70.14
C PHE A 267 -46.21 -22.98 -68.77
N ASN A 268 -47.38 -23.47 -68.37
CA ASN A 268 -47.98 -23.18 -67.08
C ASN A 268 -47.10 -23.65 -65.92
N VAL A 269 -46.61 -24.90 -65.97
CA VAL A 269 -45.68 -25.44 -64.96
C VAL A 269 -44.38 -24.62 -64.92
N ARG A 270 -43.85 -24.22 -66.08
CA ARG A 270 -42.62 -23.40 -66.14
C ARG A 270 -42.85 -22.01 -65.55
N MET A 271 -43.98 -21.38 -65.84
CA MET A 271 -44.35 -20.08 -65.29
C MET A 271 -44.60 -20.14 -63.78
N GLU A 272 -45.25 -21.19 -63.29
CA GLU A 272 -45.47 -21.40 -61.86
C GLU A 272 -44.14 -21.57 -61.10
N ARG A 273 -43.22 -22.41 -61.63
CA ARG A 273 -41.87 -22.57 -61.06
C ARG A 273 -41.09 -21.26 -61.03
N LEU A 274 -41.15 -20.46 -62.10
CA LEU A 274 -40.50 -19.14 -62.13
C LEU A 274 -41.12 -18.17 -61.13
N SER A 275 -42.45 -18.19 -61.00
CA SER A 275 -43.18 -17.36 -60.03
C SER A 275 -42.88 -17.76 -58.59
N GLU A 276 -42.77 -19.05 -58.30
CA GLU A 276 -42.36 -19.56 -56.99
C GLU A 276 -40.91 -19.20 -56.65
N ALA A 277 -39.98 -19.36 -57.60
CA ALA A 277 -38.60 -18.93 -57.43
C ALA A 277 -38.50 -17.41 -57.18
N ALA A 278 -39.28 -16.60 -57.91
CA ALA A 278 -39.35 -15.16 -57.71
C ALA A 278 -39.89 -14.79 -56.31
N ARG A 279 -40.96 -15.47 -55.85
CA ARG A 279 -41.50 -15.28 -54.50
C ARG A 279 -40.50 -15.66 -53.41
N SER A 280 -39.82 -16.80 -53.56
CA SER A 280 -38.78 -17.24 -52.62
C SER A 280 -37.62 -16.25 -52.56
N ASN A 281 -37.14 -15.78 -53.72
CA ASN A 281 -36.06 -14.80 -53.78
C ASN A 281 -36.47 -13.46 -53.15
N GLN A 282 -37.72 -13.01 -53.40
CA GLN A 282 -38.25 -11.80 -52.77
C GLN A 282 -38.36 -11.94 -51.24
N GLY A 283 -38.72 -13.14 -50.74
CA GLY A 283 -38.71 -13.46 -49.32
C GLY A 283 -37.31 -13.41 -48.71
N ALA A 284 -36.32 -14.00 -49.38
CA ALA A 284 -34.92 -13.97 -48.94
C ALA A 284 -34.36 -12.54 -48.90
N ILE A 285 -34.68 -11.72 -49.90
CA ILE A 285 -34.29 -10.29 -49.93
C ILE A 285 -34.93 -9.53 -48.77
N ARG A 286 -36.23 -9.75 -48.48
CA ARG A 286 -36.89 -9.12 -47.33
C ARG A 286 -36.28 -9.54 -46.01
N GLY A 287 -36.03 -10.84 -45.80
CA GLY A 287 -35.36 -11.33 -44.59
C GLY A 287 -33.98 -10.70 -44.41
N SER A 288 -33.19 -10.61 -45.48
CA SER A 288 -31.88 -9.95 -45.45
C SER A 288 -31.99 -8.45 -45.11
N GLN A 289 -33.03 -7.76 -45.62
CA GLN A 289 -33.29 -6.36 -45.29
C GLN A 289 -33.69 -6.16 -43.83
N GLU A 290 -34.51 -7.03 -43.27
CA GLU A 290 -34.91 -7.02 -41.86
C GLU A 290 -33.68 -7.23 -40.95
N GLU A 291 -32.82 -8.21 -41.27
CA GLU A 291 -31.56 -8.42 -40.54
C GLU A 291 -30.66 -7.18 -40.58
N ILE A 292 -30.52 -6.52 -41.73
CA ILE A 292 -29.74 -5.27 -41.85
C ILE A 292 -30.31 -4.17 -40.95
N ILE A 293 -31.64 -4.06 -40.86
CA ILE A 293 -32.30 -3.07 -39.99
C ILE A 293 -32.03 -3.39 -38.52
N ASP A 294 -32.14 -4.66 -38.12
CA ASP A 294 -31.86 -5.09 -36.76
C ASP A 294 -30.40 -4.86 -36.37
N TYR A 295 -29.45 -5.19 -37.25
CA TYR A 295 -28.03 -4.89 -37.01
C TYR A 295 -27.77 -3.39 -36.90
N ARG A 296 -28.42 -2.55 -37.71
CA ARG A 296 -28.32 -1.09 -37.58
C ARG A 296 -28.87 -0.60 -36.24
N ARG A 297 -30.01 -1.13 -35.80
CA ARG A 297 -30.61 -0.77 -34.50
C ARG A 297 -29.72 -1.20 -33.34
N GLN A 298 -29.14 -2.40 -33.39
CA GLN A 298 -28.18 -2.87 -32.40
C GLN A 298 -26.93 -1.99 -32.37
N LEU A 299 -26.37 -1.65 -33.53
CA LEU A 299 -25.24 -0.75 -33.63
C LEU A 299 -25.53 0.60 -32.97
N GLN A 300 -26.67 1.21 -33.28
CA GLN A 300 -27.09 2.48 -32.66
C GLN A 300 -27.23 2.35 -31.13
N SER A 301 -27.85 1.28 -30.63
CA SER A 301 -27.96 1.03 -29.19
C SER A 301 -26.59 0.94 -28.52
N ARG A 302 -25.65 0.19 -29.11
CA ARG A 302 -24.29 0.05 -28.59
C ARG A 302 -23.51 1.35 -28.66
N THR A 303 -23.68 2.15 -29.71
CA THR A 303 -23.06 3.48 -29.80
C THR A 303 -23.54 4.39 -28.68
N ILE A 304 -24.84 4.42 -28.38
CA ILE A 304 -25.40 5.22 -27.29
C ILE A 304 -24.88 4.71 -25.92
N GLU A 305 -24.84 3.39 -25.71
CA GLU A 305 -24.25 2.79 -24.50
C GLU A 305 -22.77 3.20 -24.34
N LEU A 306 -21.98 3.22 -25.42
CA LEU A 306 -20.58 3.65 -25.37
C LEU A 306 -20.45 5.14 -25.06
N GLU A 307 -21.26 6.00 -25.67
CA GLU A 307 -21.24 7.44 -25.43
C GLU A 307 -21.66 7.78 -23.99
N THR A 308 -22.68 7.11 -23.47
CA THR A 308 -23.12 7.28 -22.08
C THR A 308 -22.05 6.82 -21.09
N LEU A 309 -21.44 5.65 -21.30
CA LEU A 309 -20.33 5.17 -20.46
C LEU A 309 -19.12 6.10 -20.50
N ARG A 310 -18.75 6.62 -21.68
CA ARG A 310 -17.70 7.64 -21.82
C ARG A 310 -18.04 8.90 -21.02
N GLY A 311 -19.27 9.40 -21.13
CA GLY A 311 -19.71 10.56 -20.34
C GLY A 311 -19.65 10.31 -18.82
N THR A 312 -20.00 9.12 -18.35
CA THR A 312 -19.88 8.77 -16.92
C THR A 312 -18.42 8.67 -16.48
N LYS A 313 -17.54 8.10 -17.31
CA LYS A 313 -16.11 8.01 -17.05
C LYS A 313 -15.51 9.42 -16.90
N ASP A 314 -15.72 10.29 -17.87
CA ASP A 314 -15.19 11.65 -17.87
C ASP A 314 -15.72 12.45 -16.66
N SER A 315 -16.95 12.16 -16.21
CA SER A 315 -17.53 12.77 -15.01
C SER A 315 -16.88 12.29 -13.72
N LEU A 316 -16.59 11.00 -13.61
CA LEU A 316 -15.90 10.43 -12.44
C LEU A 316 -14.45 10.89 -12.39
N GLU A 317 -13.76 10.97 -13.53
CA GLU A 317 -12.39 11.51 -13.61
C GLU A 317 -12.35 12.97 -13.15
N ARG A 318 -13.29 13.81 -13.61
CA ARG A 318 -13.43 15.19 -13.11
C ARG A 318 -13.70 15.25 -11.60
N GLN A 319 -14.59 14.39 -11.09
CA GLN A 319 -14.88 14.36 -9.66
C GLN A 319 -13.67 13.93 -8.82
N CYS A 320 -12.85 13.00 -9.32
CA CYS A 320 -11.62 12.58 -8.64
C CYS A 320 -10.62 13.74 -8.61
N MET A 321 -10.35 14.40 -9.74
CA MET A 321 -9.45 15.58 -9.77
C MET A 321 -9.92 16.68 -8.83
N GLU A 322 -11.21 17.03 -8.85
CA GLU A 322 -11.75 18.04 -7.93
C GLU A 322 -11.64 17.63 -6.45
N ASN A 323 -11.71 16.33 -6.14
CA ASN A 323 -11.54 15.83 -4.78
C ASN A 323 -10.06 15.84 -4.35
N GLU A 324 -9.16 15.45 -5.25
CA GLU A 324 -7.71 15.55 -5.04
C GLU A 324 -7.27 17.00 -4.82
N ASP A 325 -7.75 17.94 -5.64
CA ASP A 325 -7.48 19.38 -5.49
C ASP A 325 -7.98 19.91 -4.14
N ARG A 326 -9.22 19.57 -3.76
CA ARG A 326 -9.77 19.95 -2.44
C ARG A 326 -8.94 19.39 -1.29
N HIS A 327 -8.53 18.12 -1.37
CA HIS A 327 -7.69 17.51 -0.35
C HIS A 327 -6.29 18.14 -0.31
N HIS A 328 -5.74 18.53 -1.46
CA HIS A 328 -4.48 19.24 -1.53
C HIS A 328 -4.57 20.62 -0.86
N ASP A 329 -5.64 21.37 -1.11
CA ASP A 329 -5.91 22.65 -0.44
C ASP A 329 -6.08 22.48 1.08
N ASP A 330 -6.82 21.45 1.52
CA ASP A 330 -6.97 21.13 2.95
C ASP A 330 -5.61 20.82 3.60
N LEU A 331 -4.78 20.00 2.96
CA LEU A 331 -3.43 19.68 3.44
C LEU A 331 -2.54 20.92 3.53
N ASN A 332 -2.60 21.80 2.52
CA ASN A 332 -1.85 23.06 2.53
C ASN A 332 -2.32 23.96 3.68
N SER A 333 -3.63 24.05 3.92
CA SER A 333 -4.18 24.83 5.03
C SER A 333 -3.74 24.29 6.39
N LEU A 334 -3.76 22.96 6.57
CA LEU A 334 -3.30 22.31 7.80
C LEU A 334 -1.79 22.53 7.99
N GLN A 335 -0.99 22.41 6.93
CA GLN A 335 0.45 22.69 7.00
C GLN A 335 0.72 24.15 7.38
N GLU A 336 -0.07 25.10 6.88
CA GLU A 336 0.03 26.50 7.28
C GLU A 336 -0.30 26.69 8.76
N THR A 337 -1.36 26.06 9.27
CA THR A 337 -1.70 26.10 10.71
C THR A 337 -0.60 25.50 11.59
N ILE A 338 0.01 24.38 11.16
CA ILE A 338 1.16 23.79 11.87
C ILE A 338 2.32 24.78 11.93
N ASN A 339 2.65 25.42 10.80
CA ASN A 339 3.73 26.40 10.73
C ASN A 339 3.45 27.63 11.63
N GLN A 340 2.21 28.10 11.68
CA GLN A 340 1.79 29.18 12.56
C GLN A 340 1.99 28.81 14.04
N LEU A 341 1.49 27.63 14.46
CA LEU A 341 1.63 27.14 15.83
C LEU A 341 3.10 26.91 16.21
N ASP A 342 3.92 26.38 15.31
CA ASP A 342 5.36 26.22 15.53
C ASP A 342 6.08 27.55 15.75
N ASN A 343 5.67 28.60 15.02
CA ASN A 343 6.21 29.94 15.18
C ASN A 343 5.78 30.58 16.50
N GLU A 344 4.52 30.42 16.91
CA GLU A 344 4.03 30.86 18.22
C GLU A 344 4.78 30.15 19.36
N LEU A 345 4.99 28.84 19.23
CA LEU A 345 5.73 28.03 20.19
C LEU A 345 7.20 28.45 20.29
N LYS A 346 7.85 28.78 19.17
CA LYS A 346 9.22 29.35 19.18
C LYS A 346 9.25 30.72 19.85
N THR A 347 8.27 31.58 19.56
CA THR A 347 8.19 32.94 20.10
C THR A 347 8.01 32.90 21.62
N THR A 348 7.04 32.13 22.11
CA THR A 348 6.79 31.96 23.56
C THR A 348 7.99 31.35 24.29
N LYS A 349 8.70 30.39 23.68
CA LYS A 349 9.96 29.86 24.23
C LYS A 349 11.05 30.93 24.36
N TRP A 350 11.19 31.79 23.34
CA TRP A 350 12.15 32.88 23.36
C TRP A 350 11.80 33.92 24.43
N GLU A 351 10.52 34.30 24.53
CA GLU A 351 10.02 35.21 25.56
C GLU A 351 10.26 34.67 26.98
N MET A 352 9.95 33.38 27.22
CA MET A 352 10.23 32.73 28.51
C MET A 352 11.73 32.76 28.86
N ALA A 353 12.60 32.51 27.87
CA ALA A 353 14.04 32.57 28.08
C ALA A 353 14.51 34.01 28.40
N SER A 354 13.95 35.02 27.74
CA SER A 354 14.23 36.43 28.04
C SER A 354 13.79 36.80 29.45
N GLN A 355 12.56 36.46 29.83
CA GLN A 355 12.04 36.70 31.18
C GLN A 355 12.91 36.03 32.25
N LEU A 356 13.33 34.78 32.03
CA LEU A 356 14.22 34.08 32.97
C LEU A 356 15.55 34.83 33.17
N LYS A 357 16.11 35.39 32.09
CA LYS A 357 17.34 36.19 32.15
C LYS A 357 17.13 37.50 32.90
N GLU A 358 16.00 38.18 32.68
CA GLU A 358 15.62 39.40 33.40
C GLU A 358 15.41 39.13 34.90
N TYR A 359 14.72 38.05 35.26
CA TYR A 359 14.55 37.62 36.65
C TYR A 359 15.90 37.32 37.33
N GLN A 360 16.83 36.65 36.63
CA GLN A 360 18.16 36.40 37.15
C GLN A 360 18.95 37.69 37.36
N ALA A 361 18.85 38.65 36.44
CA ALA A 361 19.48 39.96 36.58
C ALA A 361 18.92 40.73 37.79
N LEU A 362 17.60 40.74 37.98
CA LEU A 362 16.95 41.37 39.13
C LEU A 362 17.35 40.70 40.45
N LEU A 363 17.44 39.37 40.48
CA LEU A 363 17.90 38.62 41.64
C LEU A 363 19.35 39.01 42.00
N ASN A 364 20.23 39.11 41.00
CA ASN A 364 21.61 39.54 41.22
C ASN A 364 21.68 40.95 41.84
N VAL A 365 20.87 41.89 41.37
CA VAL A 365 20.76 43.25 41.96
C VAL A 365 20.26 43.17 43.39
N LYS A 366 19.21 42.37 43.67
CA LYS A 366 18.69 42.19 45.02
C LYS A 366 19.75 41.64 45.98
N MET A 367 20.53 40.66 45.54
CA MET A 367 21.62 40.10 46.34
C MET A 367 22.71 41.14 46.62
N ALA A 368 23.07 41.98 45.65
CA ALA A 368 24.00 43.08 45.86
C ALA A 368 23.48 44.07 46.92
N LEU A 369 22.21 44.45 46.83
CA LEU A 369 21.56 45.32 47.82
C LEU A 369 21.51 44.69 49.22
N ASP A 370 21.25 43.39 49.35
CA ASP A 370 21.28 42.72 50.65
C ASP A 370 22.67 42.78 51.29
N ILE A 371 23.73 42.62 50.49
CA ILE A 371 25.12 42.73 50.95
C ILE A 371 25.40 44.15 51.43
N GLU A 372 24.99 45.17 50.68
CA GLU A 372 25.12 46.57 51.08
C GLU A 372 24.38 46.85 52.40
N ILE A 373 23.12 46.42 52.52
CA ILE A 373 22.33 46.57 53.75
C ILE A 373 23.00 45.88 54.94
N ALA A 374 23.52 44.66 54.75
CA ALA A 374 24.25 43.95 55.79
C ALA A 374 25.52 44.70 56.22
N ALA A 375 26.27 45.26 55.26
CA ALA A 375 27.43 46.09 55.54
C ALA A 375 27.05 47.37 56.32
N TYR A 376 25.98 48.07 55.91
CA TYR A 376 25.47 49.25 56.63
C TYR A 376 25.04 48.91 58.07
N ARG A 377 24.35 47.79 58.27
CA ARG A 377 23.97 47.32 59.62
C ARG A 377 25.20 47.02 60.48
N LEU A 378 26.25 46.45 59.90
CA LEU A 378 27.49 46.15 60.60
C LEU A 378 28.20 47.43 61.06
N VAL A 379 28.40 48.40 60.15
CA VAL A 379 29.03 49.69 60.48
C VAL A 379 28.28 50.42 61.60
N ARG A 380 26.94 50.43 61.55
CA ARG A 380 26.11 51.07 62.58
C ARG A 380 26.22 50.43 63.98
N VAL A 381 26.62 49.16 64.07
CA VAL A 381 26.83 48.48 65.37
C VAL A 381 28.22 48.78 65.95
N TYR A 382 29.17 49.18 65.11
CA TYR A 382 30.54 49.53 65.53
C TYR A 382 30.77 51.04 65.73
N THR A 383 29.79 51.88 65.36
CA THR A 383 29.70 53.31 65.72
C THR A 383 28.74 53.50 66.87
#